data_AF-A0AAX4L325-F1
#
_entry.id   AF-A0AAX4L325-F1
#
_cell.length_a   1.000
_cell.length_b   1.000
_cell.length_c   1.000
_cell.angle_alpha   90.00
_cell.angle_beta   90.00
_cell.angle_gamma   90.00
#
_symmetry.space_group_name_H-M   'P 1'
#
loop_
_entity.id
_entity.type
_entity.pdbx_description
1 polymer ?
#
loop_
_entity_poly.entity_id
_entity_poly.type
_entity_poly.pdbx_seq_one_letter_code
_entity_poly.pdbx_strand_id
1 'polypeptide(L)' 'MTSIMIDLDSYTCSSDPTEAVDYLLLNKNVIFKINAKNPYFEEIKTRYRINITRQEGDTIYFTIHSDG' A
#
# COMPACT_ATOMS: atom_id res chain seq x y z
N MET A 1 5.91 3.38 18.93
CA MET A 1 6.13 3.70 17.50
C MET A 1 4.77 3.71 16.85
N THR A 2 4.38 4.81 16.23
CA THR A 2 3.07 4.93 15.54
C THR A 2 3.29 4.59 14.08
N SER A 3 2.80 3.44 13.64
CA SER A 3 2.76 3.11 12.20
C SER A 3 1.62 3.92 11.57
N ILE A 4 1.90 4.61 10.48
CA ILE A 4 0.88 5.33 9.72
C ILE A 4 0.20 4.31 8.82
N MET A 5 -1.13 4.24 8.90
CA MET A 5 -1.92 3.31 8.10
C MET A 5 -2.64 4.08 7.00
N ILE A 6 -2.39 3.67 5.75
CA ILE A 6 -2.91 4.35 4.56
C ILE A 6 -3.93 3.45 3.88
N ASP A 7 -5.12 4.00 3.67
CA ASP A 7 -6.19 3.35 2.92
C ASP A 7 -6.10 3.72 1.44
N LEU A 8 -5.70 2.76 0.60
CA LEU A 8 -5.59 2.95 -0.85
C LEU A 8 -6.95 2.80 -1.56
N ASP A 9 -7.98 2.30 -0.88
CA ASP A 9 -9.36 2.31 -1.39
C ASP A 9 -10.09 3.61 -1.06
N SER A 10 -9.53 4.44 -0.15
CA SER A 10 -10.12 5.73 0.21
C SER A 10 -9.83 6.79 -0.86
N TYR A 11 -10.89 7.45 -1.32
CA TYR A 11 -10.87 8.61 -2.24
C TYR A 11 -10.09 9.83 -1.72
N THR A 12 -9.60 9.78 -0.48
CA THR A 12 -8.76 10.83 0.13
C THR A 12 -7.30 10.72 -0.27
N CYS A 13 -6.84 9.53 -0.66
CA CYS A 13 -5.59 9.38 -1.38
C CYS A 13 -5.86 9.82 -2.83
N SER A 14 -4.91 10.55 -3.44
CA SER A 14 -4.97 11.08 -4.81
C SER A 14 -5.70 10.16 -5.80
N SER A 15 -6.20 10.73 -6.90
CA SER A 15 -6.87 9.96 -7.97
C SER A 15 -6.07 8.75 -8.48
N ASP A 16 -4.77 8.70 -8.18
CA ASP A 16 -3.88 7.56 -8.37
C ASP A 16 -3.29 7.06 -7.02
N PRO A 17 -3.69 5.87 -6.51
CA PRO A 17 -3.13 5.26 -5.30
C PRO A 17 -1.63 4.93 -5.39
N THR A 18 -1.08 4.80 -6.60
CA THR A 18 0.36 4.55 -6.79
C THR A 18 1.20 5.78 -6.45
N GLU A 19 0.68 6.99 -6.64
CA GLU A 19 1.35 8.24 -6.23
C GLU A 19 1.50 8.30 -4.70
N ALA A 20 0.47 7.89 -3.96
CA ALA A 20 0.51 7.82 -2.51
C ALA A 20 1.54 6.80 -2.01
N VAL A 21 1.68 5.68 -2.74
CA VAL A 21 2.74 4.71 -2.50
C VAL A 21 4.09 5.34 -2.73
N ASP A 22 4.34 5.95 -3.90
CA ASP A 22 5.62 6.55 -4.27
C ASP A 22 6.08 7.63 -3.29
N TYR A 23 5.18 8.51 -2.87
CA TYR A 23 5.47 9.57 -1.90
C TYR A 23 5.88 9.00 -0.53
N LEU A 24 5.33 7.85 -0.15
CA LEU A 24 5.52 7.25 1.16
C LEU A 24 6.56 6.12 1.19
N LEU A 25 7.15 5.73 0.06
CA LEU A 25 8.21 4.71 -0.05
C LEU A 25 9.40 4.97 0.87
N LEU A 26 9.73 6.25 1.10
CA LEU A 26 10.85 6.67 1.95
C LEU A 26 10.54 6.49 3.45
N ASN A 27 9.28 6.29 3.82
CA ASN A 27 8.86 6.12 5.20
C ASN A 27 8.76 4.64 5.57
N LYS A 28 9.74 4.15 6.34
CA LYS A 28 9.82 2.74 6.79
C LYS A 28 8.70 2.29 7.75
N ASN A 29 7.82 3.19 8.17
CA ASN A 29 6.76 2.94 9.17
C ASN A 29 5.35 3.13 8.59
N VAL A 30 5.15 2.83 7.30
CA VAL A 30 3.84 2.92 6.64
C VAL A 30 3.30 1.52 6.35
N ILE A 31 2.06 1.27 6.76
CA ILE A 31 1.29 0.09 6.40
C ILE A 31 0.20 0.53 5.44
N PHE A 32 0.23 0.01 4.23
CA PHE A 32 -0.81 0.22 3.25
C PHE A 32 -1.88 -0.84 3.43
N LYS A 33 -3.16 -0.45 3.26
CA LYS A 33 -4.25 -1.39 3.08
C LYS A 33 -4.94 -1.13 1.74
N ILE A 34 -5.35 -2.20 1.09
CA ILE A 34 -6.06 -2.16 -0.20
C ILE A 34 -6.95 -3.40 -0.33
N ASN A 35 -8.07 -3.28 -1.02
CA ASN A 35 -8.89 -4.42 -1.39
C ASN A 35 -8.18 -5.22 -2.50
N ALA A 36 -8.12 -6.54 -2.37
CA ALA A 36 -7.54 -7.45 -3.35
C ALA A 36 -8.26 -7.39 -4.72
N LYS A 37 -9.52 -6.94 -4.75
CA LYS A 37 -10.30 -6.72 -5.97
C LYS A 37 -10.07 -5.33 -6.58
N ASN A 38 -9.32 -4.46 -5.91
CA ASN A 38 -8.96 -3.17 -6.45
C ASN A 38 -7.98 -3.37 -7.62
N PRO A 39 -8.25 -2.83 -8.83
CA PRO A 39 -7.38 -3.01 -9.99
C PRO A 39 -5.95 -2.49 -9.75
N TYR A 40 -5.78 -1.50 -8.86
CA TYR A 40 -4.46 -0.98 -8.50
C TYR A 40 -3.61 -1.99 -7.71
N PHE A 41 -4.21 -3.01 -7.08
CA PHE A 41 -3.45 -3.99 -6.31
C PHE A 41 -2.48 -4.78 -7.19
N GLU A 42 -2.91 -5.19 -8.39
CA GLU A 42 -2.04 -5.91 -9.33
C GLU A 42 -0.94 -4.99 -9.90
N GLU A 43 -1.24 -3.71 -10.12
CA GLU A 43 -0.24 -2.73 -10.52
C GLU A 43 0.82 -2.52 -9.43
N ILE A 44 0.40 -2.35 -8.17
CA ILE A 44 1.28 -2.18 -7.01
C ILE A 44 2.18 -3.41 -6.83
N LYS A 45 1.63 -4.63 -6.93
CA LYS A 45 2.41 -5.88 -6.88
C LYS A 45 3.47 -5.97 -7.98
N THR A 46 3.18 -5.41 -9.15
CA THR A 46 4.08 -5.46 -10.31
C THR A 46 5.17 -4.39 -10.22
N ARG A 47 4.82 -3.20 -9.74
CA ARG A 47 5.76 -2.06 -9.61
C ARG A 47 6.67 -2.15 -8.39
N TYR A 48 6.18 -2.68 -7.27
CA TYR A 48 6.87 -2.63 -5.98
C TYR A 48 7.10 -4.01 -5.39
N ARG A 49 8.20 -4.14 -4.65
CA ARG A 49 8.45 -5.28 -3.80
C ARG A 49 7.65 -5.16 -2.51
N ILE A 50 6.41 -5.65 -2.54
CA ILE A 50 5.54 -5.63 -1.36
C ILE A 50 5.80 -6.81 -0.43
N ASN A 51 5.59 -6.59 0.86
CA ASN A 51 5.53 -7.63 1.88
C ASN A 51 4.15 -7.59 2.54
N ILE A 52 3.34 -8.63 2.31
CA ILE A 52 2.01 -8.74 2.87
C ILE A 52 2.14 -9.11 4.35
N THR A 53 1.67 -8.25 5.24
CA THR A 53 1.77 -8.43 6.69
C THR A 53 0.51 -9.05 7.29
N ARG A 54 -0.66 -8.81 6.67
CA ARG A 54 -1.95 -9.35 7.11
C ARG A 54 -2.93 -9.40 5.94
N GLN A 55 -3.86 -10.34 5.98
CA GLN A 55 -5.02 -10.41 5.10
C GLN A 55 -6.29 -10.65 5.92
N GLU A 56 -7.35 -9.89 5.63
CA GLU A 56 -8.66 -10.01 6.26
C GLU A 56 -9.75 -10.03 5.20
N GLY A 57 -10.20 -11.23 4.81
CA GLY A 57 -11.09 -11.40 3.67
C GLY A 57 -10.44 -10.87 2.38
N ASP A 58 -11.09 -9.89 1.76
CA ASP A 58 -10.58 -9.22 0.57
C ASP A 58 -9.61 -8.07 0.90
N THR A 59 -9.42 -7.69 2.16
CA THR A 59 -8.51 -6.58 2.52
C THR A 59 -7.10 -7.10 2.74
N ILE A 60 -6.14 -6.54 2.00
CA ILE A 60 -4.71 -6.84 2.10
C ILE A 60 -4.00 -5.70 2.80
N TYR A 61 -3.17 -6.03 3.78
CA TYR A 61 -2.28 -5.11 4.46
C TYR A 61 -0.85 -5.44 4.08
N PHE A 62 -0.09 -4.45 3.64
CA PHE A 62 1.27 -4.66 3.17
C PHE A 62 2.18 -3.48 3.48
N THR A 63 3.48 -3.77 3.52
CA THR A 63 4.56 -2.78 3.55
C THR A 63 5.34 -2.88 2.25
N ILE A 64 6.14 -1.87 1.92
CA ILE A 64 7.00 -1.90 0.74
C ILE A 64 8.45 -1.96 1.17
N HIS A 65 9.20 -2.86 0.55
CA HIS A 65 10.65 -2.88 0.68
C HIS A 65 11.24 -1.79 -0.21
N SER A 66 11.73 -0.72 0.40
CA SER A 66 12.73 0.13 -0.24
C SER A 66 14.07 -0.57 -0.14
N ASP A 67 14.43 -1.32 -1.20
CA ASP A 67 15.83 -1.66 -1.46
C ASP A 67 16.52 -0.31 -1.75
N GLY A 68 17.14 0.26 -0.71
CA GLY A 68 17.59 1.66 -0.67
C GLY A 68 18.69 2.02 -1.67
#